data_AF-X1N7H2-F1
#
_entry.id   AF-X1N7H2-F1
#
_cell.length_a   1.000
_cell.length_b   1.000
_cell.length_c   1.000
_cell.angle_alpha   90.00
_cell.angle_beta   90.00
_cell.angle_gamma   90.00
#
_symmetry.space_group_name_H-M   'P 1'
#
loop_
_entity.id
_entity.type
_entity.pdbx_description
1 polymer ?
#
loop_
_entity_poly.entity_id
_entity_poly.type
_entity_poly.pdbx_seq_one_letter_code
_entity_poly.pdbx_strand_id
1 'polypeptide(L)'
;MAIKVVTDSGADLPAQLAEELGITVVPLYVRFGEEVYRDRVDISEDEFYRRLLHDPVHPSTTQPTPQDFADVYQKLSKEADGIISIHISR
;
A
#
# COMPACT_ATOMS: atom_id res chain seq x y z
N MET A 1 -19.93 -17.02 -6.16
CA MET A 1 -18.97 -16.11 -6.82
C MET A 1 -18.57 -15.04 -5.83
N ALA A 2 -17.45 -15.26 -5.14
CA ALA A 2 -16.86 -14.32 -4.20
C ALA A 2 -15.84 -13.43 -4.93
N ILE A 3 -16.00 -12.11 -4.83
CA ILE A 3 -15.06 -11.13 -5.41
C ILE A 3 -14.34 -10.43 -4.26
N LYS A 4 -13.01 -10.31 -4.36
CA LYS A 4 -12.19 -9.52 -3.44
C LYS A 4 -11.76 -8.22 -4.11
N VAL A 5 -11.63 -7.17 -3.31
CA VAL A 5 -11.16 -5.85 -3.76
C VAL A 5 -9.75 -5.64 -3.27
N VAL A 6 -8.87 -5.25 -4.19
CA VAL A 6 -7.50 -4.86 -3.90
C VAL A 6 -7.30 -3.41 -4.35
N THR A 7 -6.53 -2.66 -3.57
CA THR A 7 -6.03 -1.35 -3.96
C THR A 7 -4.60 -1.18 -3.48
N ASP A 8 -4.02 -0.01 -3.72
CA ASP A 8 -2.70 0.37 -3.20
C ASP A 8 -2.83 1.50 -2.17
N SER A 9 -1.77 1.76 -1.39
CA SER A 9 -1.84 2.76 -0.33
C SER A 9 -2.09 4.19 -0.83
N GLY A 10 -1.88 4.47 -2.12
CA GLY A 10 -2.19 5.76 -2.75
C GLY A 10 -3.69 6.05 -2.85
N ALA A 11 -4.56 5.09 -2.52
CA ALA A 11 -6.00 5.31 -2.36
C ALA A 11 -6.36 6.07 -1.07
N ASP A 12 -5.42 6.23 -0.13
CA ASP A 12 -5.59 6.96 1.12
C ASP A 12 -6.80 6.53 1.97
N LEU A 13 -7.20 5.26 1.87
CA LEU A 13 -8.30 4.72 2.68
C LEU A 13 -7.91 4.66 4.17
N PRO A 14 -8.80 5.10 5.09
CA PRO A 14 -8.64 4.82 6.51
C PRO A 14 -8.54 3.32 6.76
N ALA A 15 -7.60 2.89 7.60
CA ALA A 15 -7.35 1.47 7.87
C ALA A 15 -8.61 0.73 8.36
N GLN A 16 -9.40 1.39 9.22
CA GLN A 16 -10.65 0.83 9.74
C GLN A 16 -11.67 0.59 8.63
N LEU A 17 -11.78 1.52 7.68
CA LEU A 17 -12.71 1.38 6.55
C LEU A 17 -12.28 0.24 5.62
N ALA A 18 -10.97 0.13 5.35
CA ALA A 18 -10.44 -0.98 4.55
C ALA A 18 -10.71 -2.33 5.22
N GLU A 19 -10.53 -2.43 6.54
CA GLU A 19 -10.81 -3.64 7.32
C GLU A 19 -12.30 -3.98 7.32
N GLU A 20 -13.17 -3.01 7.64
CA GLU A 20 -14.64 -3.18 7.67
C GLU A 20 -15.20 -3.67 6.32
N LEU A 21 -14.65 -3.17 5.21
CA LEU A 21 -15.08 -3.54 3.86
C LEU A 21 -14.33 -4.75 3.28
N GLY A 22 -13.34 -5.30 4.00
CA GLY A 22 -12.50 -6.40 3.51
C GLY A 22 -11.66 -6.04 2.27
N ILE A 23 -11.26 -4.77 2.14
CA ILE A 23 -10.39 -4.27 1.08
C ILE A 23 -8.94 -4.55 1.45
N THR A 24 -8.21 -5.24 0.57
CA THR A 24 -6.78 -5.48 0.76
C THR A 24 -5.97 -4.33 0.16
N VAL A 25 -5.09 -3.73 0.96
CA VAL A 25 -4.23 -2.61 0.53
C VAL A 25 -2.80 -3.12 0.34
N VAL A 26 -2.22 -2.89 -0.85
CA VAL A 26 -0.81 -3.15 -1.16
C VAL A 26 -0.01 -1.87 -0.93
N PRO A 27 0.98 -1.84 -0.02
CA PRO A 27 1.67 -0.60 0.31
C PRO A 27 2.61 -0.14 -0.82
N LEU A 28 2.59 1.15 -1.13
CA LEU A 28 3.68 1.79 -1.86
C LEU A 28 4.93 1.86 -0.97
N TYR A 29 6.06 2.21 -1.57
CA TYR A 29 7.29 2.44 -0.83
C TYR A 29 7.62 3.93 -0.76
N VAL A 30 8.00 4.38 0.44
CA VAL A 30 8.60 5.68 0.71
C VAL A 30 10.08 5.49 0.97
N ARG A 31 10.92 6.29 0.30
CA ARG A 31 12.38 6.23 0.43
C ARG A 31 12.94 7.54 0.94
N PHE A 32 13.72 7.48 2.01
CA PHE A 32 14.56 8.58 2.50
C PHE A 32 16.02 8.17 2.34
N GLY A 33 16.65 8.61 1.24
CA GLY A 33 18.02 8.19 0.90
C GLY A 33 18.14 6.68 0.67
N GLU A 34 18.88 5.99 1.52
CA GLU A 34 19.05 4.52 1.45
C GLU A 34 17.95 3.76 2.19
N GLU A 35 17.21 4.42 3.08
CA GLU A 35 16.15 3.79 3.87
C GLU A 35 14.86 3.70 3.06
N VAL A 36 14.19 2.54 3.14
CA VAL A 36 12.96 2.24 2.42
C VAL A 36 11.92 1.72 3.40
N TYR A 37 10.72 2.27 3.31
CA TYR A 37 9.59 1.98 4.17
C TYR A 37 8.38 1.63 3.32
N ARG A 38 7.62 0.60 3.72
CA ARG A 38 6.26 0.40 3.22
C ARG A 38 5.34 1.42 3.86
N ASP A 39 4.64 2.17 3.03
CA ASP A 39 3.70 3.20 3.45
C ASP A 39 2.62 2.64 4.38
N ARG A 40 2.37 3.33 5.49
CA ARG A 40 1.46 2.95 6.59
C ARG A 40 1.71 1.59 7.25
N VAL A 41 2.79 0.89 6.90
CA VAL A 41 3.19 -0.40 7.48
C VAL A 41 4.47 -0.25 8.28
N ASP A 42 5.51 0.31 7.66
CA ASP A 42 6.82 0.54 8.30
C ASP A 42 6.99 2.00 8.74
N ILE A 43 6.20 2.92 8.19
CA ILE A 43 6.21 4.35 8.52
C ILE A 43 4.78 4.88 8.67
N SER A 44 4.52 5.66 9.73
CA SER A 44 3.24 6.35 9.92
C SER A 44 3.22 7.70 9.23
N GLU A 45 2.04 8.28 9.03
CA GLU A 45 1.87 9.63 8.47
C GLU A 45 2.58 10.68 9.33
N ASP A 46 2.42 10.61 10.66
CA ASP A 46 3.09 11.52 11.60
C ASP A 46 4.62 11.45 11.47
N GLU A 47 5.17 10.23 11.36
CA GLU A 47 6.61 10.03 11.19
C GLU A 47 7.08 10.56 9.83
N PHE A 48 6.32 10.27 8.77
CA PHE A 48 6.60 10.78 7.44
C PHE A 48 6.67 12.32 7.42
N TYR A 49 5.66 13.00 7.99
CA TYR A 49 5.62 14.46 8.02
C TYR A 49 6.71 15.05 8.93
N ARG A 50 7.02 14.42 10.05
CA ARG A 50 8.13 14.82 10.92
C ARG A 50 9.46 14.80 10.14
N ARG A 51 9.75 13.71 9.45
CA ARG A 51 10.95 13.57 8.63
C ARG A 51 10.96 14.53 7.46
N LEU A 52 9.83 14.70 6.77
CA LEU A 52 9.72 15.65 5.67
C LEU A 52 10.08 17.10 6.05
N LEU A 53 9.76 17.51 7.29
CA LEU A 53 10.03 18.87 7.78
C LEU A 53 11.45 19.05 8.35
N HIS A 54 12.09 17.97 8.81
CA HIS A 54 13.32 18.05 9.60
C HIS A 54 14.53 17.36 8.98
N ASP A 55 14.33 16.37 8.11
CA ASP A 55 15.43 15.66 7.47
C ASP A 55 15.99 16.48 6.29
N PRO A 56 17.32 16.49 6.09
CA PRO A 56 17.94 17.15 4.95
C PRO A 56 17.70 16.39 3.62
N VAL A 57 17.30 15.12 3.71
CA VAL A 57 17.03 14.26 2.55
C VAL A 57 15.52 14.16 2.38
N HIS A 58 15.03 14.66 1.24
CA HIS A 58 13.61 14.59 0.92
C HIS A 58 13.20 13.19 0.44
N PRO A 59 11.95 12.79 0.69
CA PRO A 59 11.48 11.49 0.28
C PRO A 59 11.29 11.41 -1.23
N SER A 60 11.45 10.21 -1.77
CA SER A 60 10.88 9.81 -3.05
C SER A 60 9.96 8.61 -2.84
N THR A 61 9.09 8.35 -3.81
CA THR A 61 8.17 7.21 -3.78
C THR A 61 8.47 6.23 -4.90
N THR A 62 8.11 4.96 -4.69
CA THR A 62 8.10 3.97 -5.76
C THR A 62 6.91 3.03 -5.61
N GLN A 63 6.45 2.53 -6.75
CA GLN A 63 5.34 1.60 -6.84
C GLN A 63 5.67 0.25 -6.16
N PRO A 64 4.65 -0.53 -5.75
CA PRO A 64 4.88 -1.90 -5.34
C PRO A 64 5.47 -2.73 -6.48
N THR A 65 6.24 -3.74 -6.13
CA THR A 65 6.81 -4.66 -7.12
C THR A 65 5.72 -5.58 -7.70
N PRO A 66 5.92 -6.17 -8.88
CA PRO A 66 5.02 -7.22 -9.38
C PRO A 66 4.86 -8.39 -8.40
N GLN A 67 5.89 -8.71 -7.61
CA GLN A 67 5.85 -9.78 -6.61
C GLN A 67 4.93 -9.42 -5.44
N ASP A 68 4.94 -8.17 -4.97
CA ASP A 68 4.07 -7.72 -3.88
C ASP A 68 2.59 -7.96 -4.20
N PHE A 69 2.20 -7.66 -5.45
CA PHE A 69 0.86 -7.96 -5.95
C PHE A 69 0.62 -9.46 -6.13
N ALA A 70 1.58 -10.20 -6.70
CA ALA A 70 1.45 -11.64 -6.91
C ALA A 70 1.21 -12.41 -5.60
N ASP A 71 1.91 -12.06 -4.53
CA ASP A 71 1.76 -12.68 -3.21
C ASP A 71 0.36 -12.43 -2.63
N VAL A 72 -0.14 -11.19 -2.75
CA VAL A 72 -1.50 -10.83 -2.32
C VAL A 72 -2.56 -11.57 -3.14
N TYR A 73 -2.43 -11.59 -4.47
CA TYR A 73 -3.38 -12.28 -5.33
C TYR A 73 -3.37 -13.79 -5.10
N GLN A 74 -2.20 -14.40 -4.90
CA GLN A 74 -2.08 -15.83 -4.61
C GLN A 74 -2.71 -16.20 -3.26
N LYS A 75 -2.66 -15.30 -2.27
CA LYS A 75 -3.35 -15.49 -1.00
C LYS A 75 -4.87 -15.41 -1.18
N LEU A 76 -5.36 -14.38 -1.86
CA LEU A 76 -6.80 -14.13 -2.03
C LEU A 76 -7.47 -15.15 -2.96
N SER A 77 -6.77 -15.67 -3.97
CA SER A 77 -7.30 -16.65 -4.90
C SER A 77 -7.66 -18.00 -4.26
N LYS A 78 -7.22 -18.26 -3.03
CA LYS A 78 -7.61 -19.44 -2.25
C LYS A 78 -9.06 -19.37 -1.74
N GLU A 79 -9.63 -18.18 -1.68
CA GLU A 79 -10.95 -17.90 -1.08
C GLU A 79 -11.87 -17.06 -1.99
N ALA A 80 -11.40 -16.65 -3.17
CA ALA A 80 -12.11 -15.76 -4.08
C ALA A 80 -12.14 -16.32 -5.51
N ASP A 81 -13.27 -16.16 -6.18
CA ASP A 81 -13.46 -16.52 -7.59
C ASP A 81 -12.91 -15.44 -8.54
N GLY A 82 -12.69 -14.21 -8.03
CA GLY A 82 -12.15 -13.10 -8.79
C GLY A 82 -11.64 -11.96 -7.92
N ILE A 83 -10.77 -11.12 -8.51
CA ILE A 83 -10.16 -9.96 -7.87
C ILE A 83 -10.42 -8.73 -8.74
N ILE A 84 -10.95 -7.66 -8.14
CA ILE A 84 -10.99 -6.32 -8.73
C ILE A 84 -9.87 -5.52 -8.09
N SER A 85 -8.89 -5.11 -8.89
CA SER A 85 -7.72 -4.36 -8.42
C SER A 85 -7.75 -2.94 -8.99
N ILE A 86 -7.92 -1.94 -8.12
CA ILE A 86 -8.09 -0.53 -8.47
C ILE A 86 -6.89 0.26 -7.95
N HIS A 87 -6.23 1.00 -8.83
CA HIS A 87 -4.95 1.63 -8.54
C HIS A 87 -4.93 3.10 -8.92
N ILE A 88 -3.97 3.83 -8.35
CA ILE A 88 -3.63 5.20 -8.74
C ILE A 88 -3.36 5.30 -10.25
N SER A 89 -3.53 6.51 -10.82
CA SER A 89 -3.27 6.76 -12.24
C SER A 89 -1.88 6.29 -12.67
N ARG A 90 -1.79 5.84 -13.92
CA ARG A 90 -0.51 5.69 -14.63
C ARG A 90 0.17 7.04 -14.82
#